data_AF-A0A3A0BFW6-F1
#
_entry.id   AF-A0A3A0BFW6-F1
#
_cell.length_a   1.000
_cell.length_b   1.000
_cell.length_c   1.000
_cell.angle_alpha   90.00
_cell.angle_beta   90.00
_cell.angle_gamma   90.00
#
_symmetry.space_group_name_H-M   'P 1'
#
loop_
_entity.id
_entity.type
_entity.pdbx_description
1 polymer ?
#
loop_
_entity_poly.entity_id
_entity_poly.type
_entity_poly.pdbx_seq_one_letter_code
_entity_poly.pdbx_strand_id
1 'polypeptide(L)'
;MAFVPQHRAVLAARLAEIRIAPDEQLFFVTYPDTIHWLAVADDSPATLVVLPLVAHVAALSPRLDLRVLGEDEAAAALVCLTGDPDAAALLEDADLPLLLAFDEEWQYQASWGPHPAAIDPYLEQWFAAHPAAESEPEEMDESLLAQLTQEMRLWYNSGLNQACAAELRAFLAGMQSAEPDAA
;
A
#
# COMPACT_ATOMS: atom_id res chain seq x y z
N MET A 1 3.01 -7.34 -15.94
CA MET A 1 4.26 -8.10 -15.85
C MET A 1 4.47 -8.30 -14.36
N ALA A 2 4.61 -9.54 -13.87
CA ALA A 2 4.76 -9.81 -12.44
C ALA A 2 5.96 -9.04 -11.85
N PHE A 3 5.74 -8.39 -10.71
CA PHE A 3 6.71 -7.65 -9.88
C PHE A 3 8.15 -8.22 -9.97
N VAL A 4 9.14 -7.35 -10.21
CA VAL A 4 10.43 -7.74 -10.78
C VAL A 4 11.20 -8.73 -9.87
N PRO A 5 11.75 -9.84 -10.39
CA PRO A 5 12.49 -10.85 -9.62
C PRO A 5 13.66 -10.28 -8.78
N GLN A 6 14.19 -9.13 -9.19
CA GLN A 6 15.33 -8.45 -8.58
C GLN A 6 15.08 -8.04 -7.11
N HIS A 7 13.82 -7.74 -6.74
CA HIS A 7 13.48 -7.29 -5.39
C HIS A 7 13.05 -8.40 -4.44
N ARG A 8 13.02 -9.66 -4.92
CA ARG A 8 12.53 -10.81 -4.13
C ARG A 8 13.22 -10.96 -2.78
N ALA A 9 14.53 -10.71 -2.71
CA ALA A 9 15.28 -10.80 -1.46
C ALA A 9 14.86 -9.72 -0.45
N VAL A 10 14.65 -8.49 -0.92
CA VAL A 10 14.21 -7.36 -0.07
C VAL A 10 12.78 -7.61 0.43
N LEU A 11 11.87 -8.00 -0.46
CA LEU A 11 10.49 -8.32 -0.10
C LEU A 11 10.41 -9.47 0.92
N ALA A 12 11.18 -10.55 0.71
CA ALA A 12 11.22 -11.67 1.63
C ALA A 12 11.78 -11.27 3.01
N ALA A 13 12.83 -10.46 3.04
CA ALA A 13 13.36 -9.91 4.29
C ALA A 13 12.31 -9.05 5.00
N ARG A 14 11.60 -8.18 4.28
CA ARG A 14 10.55 -7.33 4.84
C ARG A 14 9.39 -8.12 5.41
N LEU A 15 8.90 -9.13 4.71
CA LEU A 15 7.87 -10.03 5.23
C LEU A 15 8.28 -10.69 6.57
N ALA A 16 9.55 -11.04 6.73
CA ALA A 16 10.05 -11.63 7.97
C ALA A 16 10.22 -10.63 9.13
N GLU A 17 10.38 -9.34 8.82
CA GLU A 17 10.57 -8.25 9.79
C GLU A 17 9.25 -7.72 10.36
N ILE A 18 8.16 -7.83 9.60
CA ILE A 18 6.85 -7.25 9.99
C ILE A 18 6.35 -7.86 11.30
N ARG A 19 5.93 -6.97 12.19
CA ARG A 19 5.25 -7.31 13.44
C ARG A 19 4.03 -6.40 13.54
N ILE A 20 2.85 -7.02 13.61
CA ILE A 20 1.58 -6.33 13.84
C ILE A 20 1.22 -6.51 15.32
N ALA A 21 0.78 -5.44 15.99
CA ALA A 21 0.40 -5.55 17.39
C ALA A 21 -0.86 -6.42 17.57
N PRO A 22 -1.05 -7.05 18.75
CA PRO A 22 -2.13 -8.02 18.95
C PRO A 22 -3.54 -7.46 18.73
N ASP A 23 -3.77 -6.19 19.08
CA ASP A 23 -5.09 -5.57 18.96
C ASP A 23 -5.46 -5.31 17.49
N GLU A 24 -4.49 -4.94 16.66
CA GLU A 24 -4.63 -4.82 15.20
C GLU A 24 -4.83 -6.21 14.58
N GLN A 25 -4.07 -7.23 14.98
CA GLN A 25 -4.28 -8.60 14.50
C GLN A 25 -5.69 -9.09 14.79
N LEU A 26 -6.18 -8.87 16.01
CA LEU A 26 -7.54 -9.26 16.40
C LEU A 26 -8.57 -8.56 15.52
N PHE A 27 -8.43 -7.24 15.31
CA PHE A 27 -9.32 -6.49 14.43
C PHE A 27 -9.37 -7.11 13.02
N PHE A 28 -8.22 -7.30 12.36
CA PHE A 28 -8.19 -7.83 10.99
C PHE A 28 -8.77 -9.24 10.90
N VAL A 29 -8.43 -10.13 11.83
CA VAL A 29 -8.95 -11.52 11.85
C VAL A 29 -10.48 -11.54 12.03
N THR A 30 -11.03 -10.61 12.80
CA THR A 30 -12.47 -10.53 13.08
C THR A 30 -13.24 -9.58 12.17
N TYR A 31 -12.58 -8.98 11.17
CA TYR A 31 -13.23 -8.06 10.25
C TYR A 31 -14.40 -8.77 9.55
N PRO A 32 -15.63 -8.25 9.60
CA PRO A 32 -16.84 -8.98 9.21
C PRO A 32 -17.11 -8.95 7.71
N ASP A 33 -16.57 -8.00 6.95
CA ASP A 33 -16.96 -7.82 5.54
C ASP A 33 -15.92 -8.42 4.60
N THR A 34 -16.36 -8.90 3.44
CA THR A 34 -15.46 -9.33 2.37
C THR A 34 -15.01 -8.08 1.60
N ILE A 35 -13.70 -7.89 1.51
CA ILE A 35 -13.09 -6.76 0.80
C ILE A 35 -12.07 -7.31 -0.19
N HIS A 36 -12.19 -6.86 -1.44
CA HIS A 36 -11.22 -7.11 -2.48
C HIS A 36 -10.24 -5.95 -2.54
N TRP A 37 -8.96 -6.22 -2.30
CA TRP A 37 -7.89 -5.24 -2.44
C TRP A 37 -7.14 -5.41 -3.74
N LEU A 38 -7.01 -4.31 -4.47
CA LEU A 38 -6.13 -4.19 -5.62
C LEU A 38 -4.99 -3.22 -5.27
N ALA A 39 -3.80 -3.76 -5.02
CA ALA A 39 -2.60 -2.95 -4.86
C ALA A 39 -1.95 -2.70 -6.23
N VAL A 40 -1.87 -1.44 -6.61
CA VAL A 40 -1.11 -0.95 -7.76
C VAL A 40 0.29 -0.64 -7.28
N ALA A 41 1.28 -1.23 -7.93
CA ALA A 41 2.64 -1.31 -7.42
C ALA A 41 3.66 -1.06 -8.54
N ASP A 42 4.72 -0.33 -8.19
CA ASP A 42 5.89 -0.07 -9.01
C ASP A 42 7.17 -0.55 -8.31
N ASP A 43 8.35 -0.26 -8.86
CA ASP A 43 9.63 -0.64 -8.24
C ASP A 43 10.15 0.42 -7.24
N SER A 44 9.30 1.34 -6.78
CA SER A 44 9.72 2.42 -5.86
C SER A 44 10.10 1.89 -4.47
N PRO A 45 10.94 2.64 -3.72
CA PRO A 45 11.22 2.35 -2.32
C PRO A 45 9.95 2.21 -1.47
N ALA A 46 8.93 3.04 -1.71
CA ALA A 46 7.65 2.96 -1.03
C ALA A 46 6.98 1.61 -1.23
N THR A 47 6.90 1.14 -2.47
CA THR A 47 6.32 -0.16 -2.79
C THR A 47 7.06 -1.30 -2.08
N LEU A 48 8.39 -1.30 -2.13
CA LEU A 48 9.22 -2.34 -1.52
C LEU A 48 9.07 -2.44 0.01
N VAL A 49 8.68 -1.35 0.67
CA VAL A 49 8.55 -1.29 2.14
C VAL A 49 7.11 -1.46 2.61
N VAL A 50 6.14 -0.86 1.92
CA VAL A 50 4.71 -0.83 2.28
C VAL A 50 4.01 -2.12 1.86
N LEU A 51 4.19 -2.57 0.61
CA LEU A 51 3.42 -3.68 0.05
C LEU A 51 3.54 -4.99 0.86
N PRO A 52 4.74 -5.38 1.37
CA PRO A 52 4.84 -6.53 2.27
C PRO A 52 3.94 -6.46 3.50
N LEU A 53 3.72 -5.25 4.05
CA LEU A 53 2.85 -5.05 5.21
C LEU A 53 1.39 -5.22 4.84
N VAL A 54 0.95 -4.59 3.74
CA VAL A 54 -0.40 -4.76 3.21
C VAL A 54 -0.70 -6.24 2.92
N ALA A 55 0.24 -6.95 2.28
CA ALA A 55 0.14 -8.38 2.04
C ALA A 55 0.08 -9.21 3.33
N HIS A 56 0.84 -8.82 4.35
CA HIS A 56 0.79 -9.47 5.66
C HIS A 56 -0.57 -9.27 6.34
N VAL A 57 -1.13 -8.06 6.27
CA VAL A 57 -2.46 -7.75 6.83
C VAL A 57 -3.56 -8.53 6.10
N ALA A 58 -3.55 -8.53 4.77
CA ALA A 58 -4.51 -9.30 3.98
C ALA A 58 -4.47 -10.80 4.36
N ALA A 59 -3.27 -11.35 4.57
CA ALA A 59 -3.09 -12.75 4.98
C ALA A 59 -3.62 -13.09 6.38
N LEU A 60 -3.92 -12.10 7.24
CA LEU A 60 -4.51 -12.34 8.56
C LEU A 60 -5.99 -12.72 8.49
N SER A 61 -6.70 -12.39 7.39
CA SER A 61 -8.13 -12.59 7.27
C SER A 61 -8.51 -13.29 5.97
N PRO A 62 -9.32 -14.36 6.01
CA PRO A 62 -9.82 -14.98 4.78
C PRO A 62 -10.84 -14.11 4.03
N ARG A 63 -11.31 -13.00 4.64
CA ARG A 63 -12.25 -12.05 4.04
C ARG A 63 -11.57 -10.88 3.33
N LEU A 64 -10.25 -10.75 3.49
CA LEU A 64 -9.45 -9.77 2.76
C LEU A 64 -8.66 -10.52 1.70
N ASP A 65 -8.94 -10.28 0.43
CA ASP A 65 -8.08 -10.75 -0.65
C ASP A 65 -7.26 -9.61 -1.24
N LEU A 66 -6.04 -9.93 -1.66
CA LEU A 66 -5.10 -8.97 -2.22
C LEU A 66 -4.63 -9.46 -3.58
N ARG A 67 -4.78 -8.60 -4.57
CA ARG A 67 -4.14 -8.73 -5.89
C ARG A 67 -3.16 -7.59 -6.07
N VAL A 68 -1.97 -7.91 -6.54
CA VAL A 68 -0.92 -6.92 -6.83
C VAL A 68 -0.73 -6.86 -8.33
N LEU A 69 -0.88 -5.68 -8.91
CA LEU A 69 -0.72 -5.43 -10.34
C LEU A 69 0.23 -4.24 -10.56
N GLY A 70 0.92 -4.25 -11.69
CA GLY A 70 1.55 -3.02 -12.20
C GLY A 70 0.48 -2.05 -12.73
N GLU A 71 0.85 -0.79 -12.89
CA GLU A 71 -0.07 0.29 -13.29
C GLU A 71 -0.88 -0.03 -14.55
N ASP A 72 -0.23 -0.41 -15.66
CA ASP A 72 -0.92 -0.77 -16.91
C ASP A 72 -1.92 -1.92 -16.74
N GLU A 73 -1.55 -2.93 -15.95
CA GLU A 73 -2.41 -4.09 -15.69
C GLU A 73 -3.58 -3.72 -14.78
N ALA A 74 -3.34 -2.83 -13.81
CA ALA A 74 -4.37 -2.30 -12.93
C ALA A 74 -5.37 -1.44 -13.71
N ALA A 75 -4.90 -0.55 -14.59
CA ALA A 75 -5.76 0.28 -15.44
C ALA A 75 -6.70 -0.59 -16.30
N ALA A 76 -6.16 -1.63 -16.96
CA ALA A 76 -6.95 -2.57 -17.73
C ALA A 76 -7.94 -3.39 -16.86
N ALA A 77 -7.51 -3.80 -15.66
CA ALA A 77 -8.37 -4.52 -14.72
C ALA A 77 -9.53 -3.64 -14.21
N LEU A 78 -9.27 -2.38 -13.89
CA LEU A 78 -10.29 -1.44 -13.42
C LEU A 78 -11.42 -1.29 -14.43
N VAL A 79 -11.09 -0.97 -15.70
CA VAL A 79 -12.08 -0.84 -16.77
C VAL A 79 -12.89 -2.12 -16.95
N CYS A 80 -12.24 -3.29 -16.82
CA CYS A 80 -12.92 -4.58 -16.95
C CYS A 80 -13.84 -4.90 -15.76
N LEU A 81 -13.42 -4.55 -14.53
CA LEU A 81 -14.16 -4.87 -13.30
C LEU A 81 -15.37 -3.95 -13.12
N THR A 82 -15.19 -2.65 -13.36
CA THR A 82 -16.25 -1.65 -13.18
C THR A 82 -17.16 -1.52 -14.40
N GLY A 83 -16.67 -1.89 -15.58
CA GLY A 83 -17.34 -1.61 -16.86
C GLY A 83 -17.30 -0.13 -17.24
N ASP A 84 -16.55 0.70 -16.51
CA ASP A 84 -16.41 2.13 -16.73
C ASP A 84 -15.09 2.41 -17.46
N PRO A 85 -15.13 2.95 -18.70
CA PRO A 85 -13.91 3.30 -19.45
C PRO A 85 -13.07 4.37 -18.77
N ASP A 86 -13.67 5.19 -17.90
CA ASP A 86 -12.99 6.29 -17.21
C ASP A 86 -12.38 5.83 -15.86
N ALA A 87 -12.62 4.58 -15.43
CA ALA A 87 -12.10 4.07 -14.15
C ALA A 87 -10.56 4.06 -14.08
N ALA A 88 -9.87 3.98 -15.22
CA ALA A 88 -8.41 4.07 -15.27
C ALA A 88 -7.88 5.44 -14.82
N ALA A 89 -8.69 6.51 -14.91
CA ALA A 89 -8.32 7.84 -14.45
C ALA A 89 -8.04 7.93 -12.94
N LEU A 90 -8.46 6.92 -12.16
CA LEU A 90 -8.08 6.79 -10.75
C LEU A 90 -6.57 6.58 -10.53
N LEU A 91 -5.85 6.14 -11.58
CA LEU A 91 -4.42 5.86 -11.52
C LEU A 91 -3.59 6.99 -12.13
N GLU A 92 -4.21 7.89 -12.90
CA GLU A 92 -3.50 9.02 -13.50
C GLU A 92 -2.94 9.93 -12.41
N ASP A 93 -1.63 10.16 -12.45
CA ASP A 93 -0.87 10.96 -11.48
C ASP A 93 -0.96 10.47 -10.01
N ALA A 94 -1.40 9.23 -9.77
CA ALA A 94 -1.49 8.68 -8.44
C ALA A 94 -0.10 8.27 -7.92
N ASP A 95 0.21 8.64 -6.67
CA ASP A 95 1.41 8.15 -6.00
C ASP A 95 1.29 6.65 -5.67
N LEU A 96 2.33 5.88 -5.99
CA LEU A 96 2.38 4.44 -5.78
C LEU A 96 3.23 4.06 -4.55
N PRO A 97 2.90 2.96 -3.84
CA PRO A 97 1.86 1.98 -4.14
C PRO A 97 0.46 2.42 -3.72
N LEU A 98 -0.54 2.22 -4.58
CA LEU A 98 -1.93 2.57 -4.28
C LEU A 98 -2.75 1.33 -3.96
N LEU A 99 -3.43 1.31 -2.81
CA LEU A 99 -4.37 0.25 -2.43
C LEU A 99 -5.79 0.70 -2.76
N LEU A 100 -6.44 0.04 -3.71
CA LEU A 100 -7.86 0.25 -4.02
C LEU A 100 -8.69 -0.83 -3.33
N ALA A 101 -9.74 -0.43 -2.62
CA ALA A 101 -10.65 -1.34 -1.93
C ALA A 101 -12.01 -1.40 -2.62
N PHE A 102 -12.48 -2.63 -2.81
CA PHE A 102 -13.79 -2.94 -3.36
C PHE A 102 -14.55 -3.85 -2.38
N ASP A 103 -15.86 -3.76 -2.38
CA ASP A 103 -16.71 -4.68 -1.62
C ASP A 103 -16.86 -6.05 -2.31
N GLU A 104 -17.69 -6.93 -1.75
CA GLU A 104 -17.99 -8.26 -2.29
C GLU A 104 -18.57 -8.23 -3.73
N GLU A 105 -19.19 -7.12 -4.12
CA GLU A 105 -19.81 -6.92 -5.44
C GLU A 105 -18.85 -6.23 -6.43
N TRP A 106 -17.58 -6.05 -6.05
CA TRP A 106 -16.56 -5.30 -6.80
C TRP A 106 -16.92 -3.82 -7.03
N GLN A 107 -17.72 -3.23 -6.13
CA GLN A 107 -17.96 -1.79 -6.14
C GLN A 107 -16.82 -1.08 -5.40
N TYR A 108 -16.26 -0.05 -6.03
CA TYR A 108 -15.19 0.76 -5.45
C TYR A 108 -15.68 1.47 -4.18
N GLN A 109 -14.94 1.31 -3.09
CA GLN A 109 -15.25 1.91 -1.80
C GLN A 109 -14.34 3.09 -1.48
N ALA A 110 -13.03 2.86 -1.52
CA ALA A 110 -12.02 3.85 -1.16
C ALA A 110 -10.62 3.44 -1.63
N SER A 111 -9.68 4.38 -1.52
CA SER A 111 -8.25 4.14 -1.75
C SER A 111 -7.42 4.54 -0.54
N TRP A 112 -6.24 3.91 -0.42
CA TRP A 112 -5.25 4.20 0.62
C TRP A 112 -3.85 4.10 0.03
N GLY A 113 -2.94 4.99 0.40
CA GLY A 113 -1.57 5.02 -0.09
C GLY A 113 -1.07 6.44 -0.34
N PRO A 114 0.20 6.60 -0.74
CA PRO A 114 1.17 5.54 -1.05
C PRO A 114 1.77 4.84 0.19
N HIS A 115 1.68 5.50 1.35
CA HIS A 115 2.29 5.09 2.60
C HIS A 115 1.51 5.73 3.76
N PRO A 116 1.64 5.26 5.01
CA PRO A 116 0.99 5.91 6.14
C PRO A 116 1.51 7.34 6.33
N ALA A 117 0.63 8.28 6.71
CA ALA A 117 1.00 9.68 6.91
C ALA A 117 2.11 9.89 7.95
N ALA A 118 2.29 8.92 8.85
CA ALA A 118 3.37 8.97 9.85
C ALA A 118 4.79 8.92 9.26
N ILE A 119 4.96 8.57 7.98
CA ILE A 119 6.28 8.58 7.33
C ILE A 119 6.71 9.97 6.87
N ASP A 120 5.78 10.89 6.61
CA ASP A 120 6.06 12.18 5.98
C ASP A 120 7.19 12.96 6.68
N PRO A 121 7.23 13.06 8.03
CA PRO A 121 8.32 13.76 8.72
C PRO A 121 9.70 13.11 8.51
N TYR A 122 9.75 11.79 8.30
CA TYR A 122 10.99 11.06 8.03
C TYR A 122 11.46 11.32 6.60
N LEU A 123 10.54 11.32 5.63
CA LEU A 123 10.85 11.65 4.25
C LEU A 123 11.34 13.10 4.13
N GLU A 124 10.62 14.05 4.71
CA GLU A 124 11.03 15.46 4.77
C GLU A 124 12.44 15.62 5.33
N GLN A 125 12.73 14.97 6.47
CA GLN A 125 14.06 15.03 7.07
C GLN A 125 15.13 14.39 6.17
N TRP A 126 14.80 13.28 5.52
CA TRP A 126 15.74 12.58 4.66
C TRP A 126 16.04 13.37 3.38
N PHE A 127 15.02 13.94 2.74
CA PHE A 127 15.18 14.79 1.55
C PHE A 127 15.95 16.07 1.86
N ALA A 128 15.70 16.72 3.01
CA ALA A 128 16.50 17.86 3.45
C ALA A 128 17.99 17.51 3.66
N ALA A 129 18.29 16.27 4.02
CA ALA A 129 19.66 15.76 4.14
C ALA A 129 20.27 15.29 2.81
N HIS A 130 19.45 15.08 1.78
CA HIS A 130 19.85 14.64 0.44
C HIS A 130 19.21 15.53 -0.64
N PRO A 131 19.61 16.82 -0.77
CA PRO A 131 18.93 17.78 -1.64
C PRO A 131 18.88 17.40 -3.12
N ALA A 132 19.81 16.54 -3.56
CA ALA A 132 19.80 15.97 -4.92
C ALA A 132 18.56 15.11 -5.18
N ALA A 133 18.05 14.38 -4.18
CA ALA A 133 16.82 13.59 -4.30
C ALA A 133 15.55 14.46 -4.25
N GLU A 134 15.60 15.60 -3.55
CA GLU A 134 14.46 16.53 -3.45
C GLU A 134 14.24 17.33 -4.74
N SER A 135 15.33 17.72 -5.40
CA SER A 135 15.28 18.63 -6.55
C SER A 135 14.85 17.93 -7.83
N GLU A 136 15.34 16.71 -8.04
CA GLU A 136 15.15 15.92 -9.27
C GLU A 136 14.90 14.45 -8.89
N PRO A 137 13.71 14.11 -8.34
CA PRO A 137 13.41 12.75 -7.90
C PRO A 137 13.49 11.71 -9.02
N GLU A 138 13.24 12.12 -10.27
CA GLU A 138 13.42 11.30 -11.48
C GLU A 138 14.89 11.00 -11.81
N GLU A 139 15.82 11.77 -11.25
CA GLU A 139 17.28 11.60 -11.42
C GLU A 139 17.93 10.84 -10.24
N MET A 140 17.13 10.34 -9.29
CA MET A 140 17.66 9.49 -8.22
C MET A 140 18.30 8.24 -8.82
N ASP A 141 19.63 8.13 -8.68
CA ASP A 141 20.35 6.95 -9.12
C ASP A 141 20.00 5.71 -8.27
N GLU A 142 20.36 4.53 -8.77
CA GLU A 142 20.10 3.25 -8.10
C GLU A 142 20.70 3.20 -6.68
N SER A 143 21.81 3.89 -6.42
CA SER A 143 22.46 3.91 -5.11
C SER A 143 21.62 4.70 -4.10
N LEU A 144 21.11 5.85 -4.52
CA LEU A 144 20.29 6.72 -3.69
C LEU A 144 18.91 6.11 -3.43
N LEU A 145 18.32 5.45 -4.42
CA LEU A 145 17.10 4.65 -4.25
C LEU A 145 17.31 3.47 -3.29
N ALA A 146 18.44 2.78 -3.39
CA ALA A 146 18.78 1.70 -2.47
C ALA A 146 18.99 2.22 -1.04
N GLN A 147 19.61 3.39 -0.87
CA GLN A 147 19.77 4.04 0.42
C GLN A 147 18.43 4.43 1.03
N LEU A 148 17.56 5.11 0.27
CA LEU A 148 16.22 5.47 0.73
C LEU A 148 15.41 4.23 1.11
N THR A 149 15.45 3.19 0.27
CA THR A 149 14.81 1.90 0.58
C THR A 149 15.31 1.36 1.91
N GLN A 150 16.62 1.33 2.15
CA GLN A 150 17.18 0.84 3.40
C GLN A 150 16.71 1.68 4.61
N GLU A 151 16.71 3.00 4.51
CA GLU A 151 16.25 3.91 5.57
C GLU A 151 14.77 3.70 5.89
N MET A 152 13.91 3.64 4.86
CA MET A 152 12.50 3.35 5.04
C MET A 152 12.27 2.04 5.78
N ARG A 153 13.01 0.97 5.44
CA ARG A 153 12.92 -0.30 6.17
C ARG A 153 13.23 -0.15 7.67
N LEU A 154 14.23 0.67 8.01
CA LEU A 154 14.60 0.93 9.41
C LEU A 154 13.49 1.71 10.13
N TRP A 155 12.91 2.73 9.51
CA TRP A 155 11.81 3.49 10.10
C TRP A 155 10.58 2.62 10.38
N TYR A 156 10.23 1.74 9.43
CA TYR A 156 9.15 0.77 9.62
C TYR A 156 9.40 -0.21 10.76
N ASN A 157 10.62 -0.73 10.87
CA ASN A 157 10.97 -1.63 11.96
C ASN A 157 11.05 -0.92 13.32
N SER A 158 11.21 0.40 13.33
CA SER A 158 11.29 1.22 14.54
C SER A 158 9.93 1.70 15.04
N GLY A 159 8.88 1.61 14.23
CA GLY A 159 7.53 1.98 14.64
C GLY A 159 6.52 2.13 13.51
N LEU A 160 6.93 2.43 12.27
CA LEU A 160 5.96 2.68 11.20
C LEU A 160 5.18 1.43 10.77
N ASN A 161 5.66 0.21 11.06
CA ASN A 161 4.83 -0.99 10.90
C ASN A 161 3.51 -0.88 11.70
N GLN A 162 3.57 -0.39 12.93
CA GLN A 162 2.38 -0.24 13.77
C GLN A 162 1.52 0.93 13.32
N ALA A 163 2.13 2.06 12.95
CA ALA A 163 1.40 3.20 12.40
C ALA A 163 0.64 2.81 11.12
N CYS A 164 1.30 2.09 10.22
CA CYS A 164 0.70 1.58 9.00
C CYS A 164 -0.46 0.60 9.28
N ALA A 165 -0.29 -0.33 10.21
CA ALA A 165 -1.34 -1.27 10.59
C ALA A 165 -2.55 -0.56 11.22
N ALA A 166 -2.31 0.42 12.10
CA ALA A 166 -3.35 1.22 12.71
C ALA A 166 -4.12 2.05 11.66
N GLU A 167 -3.42 2.60 10.67
CA GLU A 167 -4.04 3.37 9.59
C GLU A 167 -4.86 2.48 8.65
N LEU A 168 -4.35 1.29 8.28
CA LEU A 168 -5.12 0.29 7.53
C LEU A 168 -6.36 -0.19 8.29
N ARG A 169 -6.26 -0.33 9.62
CA ARG A 169 -7.43 -0.59 10.47
C ARG A 169 -8.44 0.55 10.39
N ALA A 170 -7.98 1.80 10.48
CA ALA A 170 -8.87 2.97 10.40
C ALA A 170 -9.53 3.07 9.01
N PHE A 171 -8.79 2.77 7.95
CA PHE A 171 -9.29 2.68 6.57
C PHE A 171 -10.42 1.66 6.46
N LEU A 172 -10.21 0.43 6.94
CA LEU A 172 -11.25 -0.61 6.98
C LEU A 172 -12.46 -0.21 7.83
N ALA A 173 -12.23 0.33 9.03
CA ALA A 173 -13.31 0.77 9.92
C ALA A 173 -14.14 1.92 9.34
N GLY A 174 -13.50 2.80 8.54
CA GLY A 174 -14.17 3.89 7.83
C GLY A 174 -15.20 3.38 6.81
N MET A 175 -14.90 2.28 6.12
CA MET A 175 -15.82 1.68 5.14
C MET A 175 -17.08 1.12 5.80
N GLN A 176 -16.98 0.56 7.01
CA GLN A 176 -18.13 0.06 7.76
C GLN A 176 -19.09 1.17 8.20
N SER A 177 -18.59 2.39 8.34
CA SER A 177 -19.39 3.54 8.81
C SER A 177 -20.09 4.27 7.66
N ALA A 178 -19.87 3.86 6.42
CA ALA A 178 -20.36 4.53 5.21
C ALA A 178 -21.70 3.99 4.70
N GLU A 179 -22.35 3.02 5.36
CA GLU A 179 -23.72 2.60 5.04
C GLU A 179 -24.68 3.81 5.19
N PRO A 180 -25.32 4.29 4.11
CA PRO A 180 -26.48 5.16 4.23
C PRO A 180 -27.68 4.31 4.63
N ASP A 181 -28.45 4.78 5.63
CA ASP A 181 -29.76 4.27 6.02
C ASP A 181 -30.57 3.79 4.81
N ALA A 182 -30.91 2.50 4.80
CA ALA A 182 -31.98 1.99 3.95
C ALA A 182 -33.31 2.64 4.40
N ALA A 183 -33.85 3.52 3.56
CA ALA A 183 -35.22 4.02 3.64
C ALA A 183 -35.92 3.89 2.28
#